data_AF-M0M8C2-F1
#
_entry.id   AF-M0M8C2-F1
#
_cell.length_a   1.000
_cell.length_b   1.000
_cell.length_c   1.000
_cell.angle_alpha   90.00
_cell.angle_beta   90.00
_cell.angle_gamma   90.00
#
_symmetry.space_group_name_H-M   'P 1'
#
loop_
_entity.id
_entity.type
_entity.pdbx_description
1 polymer ?
#
loop_
_entity_poly.entity_id
_entity_poly.type
_entity_poly.pdbx_seq_one_letter_code
_entity_poly.pdbx_strand_id
1 'polypeptide(L)' 'MVGPVSREERLSVSRRLKIGFVLLVGASAGLITFQGDPTLPVVALAVLVGLVVGVLLVLFAFPQGFAFRD' A
#
# COMPACT_ATOMS: atom_id res chain seq x y z
N MET A 1 27.41 -19.54 -0.31
CA MET A 1 25.93 -19.41 -0.34
C MET A 1 25.54 -18.64 0.90
N VAL A 2 24.81 -17.53 0.76
CA VAL A 2 24.24 -16.85 1.94
C VAL A 2 23.18 -17.77 2.55
N GLY A 3 23.18 -17.88 3.88
CA GLY A 3 22.20 -18.69 4.60
C GLY A 3 20.78 -18.17 4.38
N PRO A 4 19.74 -18.99 4.67
CA PRO A 4 18.36 -18.57 4.54
C PRO A 4 18.09 -17.31 5.37
N VAL A 5 17.43 -16.32 4.75
CA VAL A 5 17.04 -15.07 5.41
C VAL A 5 16.19 -15.38 6.63
N SER A 6 16.51 -14.76 7.76
CA SER A 6 15.79 -14.97 9.01
C SER A 6 14.30 -14.64 8.87
N ARG A 7 13.43 -15.35 9.60
CA ARG A 7 11.98 -15.13 9.53
C ARG A 7 11.63 -13.68 9.86
N GLU A 8 12.25 -13.12 10.90
CA GLU A 8 12.04 -11.75 11.37
C GLU A 8 12.38 -10.71 10.30
N GLU A 9 13.51 -10.88 9.62
CA GLU A 9 13.94 -9.98 8.54
C GLU A 9 12.98 -10.03 7.35
N ARG A 10 12.53 -11.24 6.94
CA ARG A 10 11.51 -11.41 5.90
C ARG A 10 10.19 -10.74 6.24
N LEU A 11 9.77 -10.80 7.50
CA LEU A 11 8.54 -10.16 7.98
C LEU A 11 8.65 -8.64 7.95
N SER A 12 9.78 -8.09 8.40
CA SER A 12 10.01 -6.64 8.42
C SER A 12 10.00 -6.04 7.02
N VAL A 13 10.67 -6.70 6.05
CA VAL A 13 10.75 -6.26 4.65
C VAL A 13 9.38 -6.38 4.00
N SER A 14 8.67 -7.49 4.20
CA SER A 14 7.32 -7.68 3.64
C SER A 14 6.35 -6.62 4.14
N ARG A 15 6.41 -6.26 5.43
CA ARG A 15 5.56 -5.20 6.00
C ARG A 15 5.85 -3.85 5.36
N ARG A 16 7.12 -3.47 5.21
CA ARG A 16 7.52 -2.21 4.57
C ARG A 16 7.08 -2.16 3.10
N LEU A 17 7.22 -3.25 2.36
CA LEU A 17 6.77 -3.34 0.97
C LEU A 17 5.25 -3.16 0.85
N LYS A 18 4.46 -3.84 1.71
CA LYS A 18 3.00 -3.68 1.73
C LYS A 18 2.59 -2.24 2.01
N ILE A 19 3.20 -1.59 3.00
CA ILE A 19 2.92 -0.18 3.33
C ILE A 19 3.30 0.72 2.16
N GLY A 20 4.50 0.54 1.59
CA GLY A 20 4.96 1.32 0.43
C GLY A 20 4.04 1.17 -0.77
N PHE A 21 3.54 -0.03 -1.04
CA PHE A 21 2.56 -0.29 -2.10
C PHE A 21 1.24 0.47 -1.86
N VAL A 22 0.67 0.40 -0.66
CA VAL A 22 -0.57 1.13 -0.34
C VAL A 22 -0.38 2.64 -0.53
N LEU A 23 0.72 3.19 -0.02
CA LEU A 23 1.04 4.61 -0.18
C LEU A 23 1.22 5.00 -1.65
N LEU A 24 1.87 4.16 -2.44
CA LEU A 24 2.05 4.38 -3.88
C LEU A 24 0.71 4.42 -4.60
N VAL A 25 -0.21 3.50 -4.30
CA VAL A 25 -1.56 3.49 -4.90
C VAL A 25 -2.33 4.76 -4.53
N GLY A 26 -2.32 5.15 -3.25
CA GLY A 26 -2.99 6.37 -2.78
C GLY A 26 -2.43 7.63 -3.43
N ALA A 27 -1.11 7.79 -3.44
CA ALA A 27 -0.45 8.94 -4.06
C ALA A 27 -0.70 9.00 -5.57
N SER A 28 -0.66 7.85 -6.26
CA SER A 28 -0.97 7.76 -7.69
C SER A 28 -2.40 8.19 -8.00
N ALA A 29 -3.38 7.73 -7.22
CA ALA A 29 -4.78 8.13 -7.38
C ALA A 29 -4.96 9.65 -7.27
N GLY A 30 -4.33 10.29 -6.27
CA GLY A 30 -4.31 11.74 -6.13
C GLY A 30 -3.65 12.43 -7.32
N LEU A 31 -2.45 11.98 -7.72
CA LEU A 31 -1.71 12.58 -8.83
C LEU A 31 -2.46 12.53 -10.16
N ILE A 32 -3.17 11.43 -10.43
CA ILE A 32 -4.00 11.26 -11.64
C ILE A 32 -5.08 12.34 -11.73
N THR A 33 -5.63 12.79 -10.60
CA THR A 33 -6.70 13.80 -10.62
C THR A 33 -6.25 15.16 -11.12
N PHE A 34 -4.96 15.52 -11.00
CA PHE A 34 -4.44 16.80 -11.50
C PHE A 34 -4.56 16.97 -13.02
N GLN A 35 -4.88 15.90 -13.76
CA GLN A 35 -5.14 15.98 -15.20
C GLN A 35 -6.45 16.72 -15.56
N GLY A 36 -7.32 17.00 -14.59
CA GLY A 36 -8.66 17.59 -14.84
C GLY A 36 -9.01 18.81 -13.98
N ASP A 37 -8.02 19.63 -13.61
CA ASP A 37 -8.19 20.83 -12.77
C ASP A 37 -9.04 20.58 -11.51
N PRO A 38 -8.64 19.62 -10.64
CA PRO A 38 -9.45 19.23 -9.49
C PRO A 38 -9.41 20.31 -8.40
N THR A 39 -10.48 20.38 -7.62
CA THR A 39 -10.43 21.11 -6.34
C THR A 39 -9.63 20.32 -5.31
N LEU A 40 -9.02 21.00 -4.33
CA LEU A 40 -8.21 20.35 -3.29
C LEU A 40 -8.95 19.22 -2.52
N PRO A 41 -10.25 19.35 -2.18
CA PRO A 41 -11.01 18.25 -1.56
C PRO A 41 -11.13 17.01 -2.46
N VAL A 42 -11.21 17.18 -3.79
CA VAL A 42 -11.30 16.06 -4.74
C VAL A 42 -9.98 15.27 -4.76
N VAL A 43 -8.85 15.97 -4.75
CA VAL A 43 -7.52 15.31 -4.67
C VAL A 43 -7.41 14.52 -3.38
N ALA A 44 -7.78 15.12 -2.23
CA ALA A 44 -7.74 14.45 -0.94
C ALA A 44 -8.63 13.20 -0.91
N LEU A 45 -9.85 13.29 -1.45
CA LEU A 45 -10.75 12.15 -1.57
C LEU A 45 -10.16 11.05 -2.46
N ALA A 46 -9.56 11.40 -3.60
CA ALA A 46 -8.93 10.43 -4.49
C ALA A 46 -7.75 9.71 -3.83
N VAL A 47 -6.93 10.42 -3.04
CA VAL A 47 -5.87 9.79 -2.24
C VAL A 47 -6.47 8.82 -1.22
N LEU A 48 -7.50 9.22 -0.47
CA LEU A 48 -8.14 8.36 0.52
C LEU A 48 -8.75 7.10 -0.12
N VAL A 49 -9.45 7.25 -1.25
CA VAL A 49 -10.00 6.12 -2.01
C VAL A 49 -8.87 5.21 -2.52
N GLY A 50 -7.78 5.78 -3.05
CA GLY A 50 -6.61 5.03 -3.49
C GLY A 50 -5.95 4.25 -2.34
N LEU A 51 -5.84 4.84 -1.14
CA LEU A 51 -5.32 4.14 0.04
C LEU A 51 -6.23 2.96 0.43
N VAL A 52 -7.55 3.16 0.44
CA VAL A 52 -8.52 2.08 0.71
C VAL A 52 -8.37 0.96 -0.33
N VAL A 53 -8.29 1.29 -1.61
CA VAL A 53 -8.05 0.33 -2.69
C VAL A 53 -6.72 -0.39 -2.50
N GLY A 54 -5.64 0.32 -2.16
CA GLY A 54 -4.35 -0.28 -1.87
C GLY A 54 -4.41 -1.29 -0.73
N VAL A 55 -5.13 -0.97 0.35
CA VAL A 55 -5.35 -1.91 1.47
C VAL A 55 -6.12 -3.14 0.99
N LEU A 56 -7.21 -2.96 0.25
CA LEU A 56 -8.00 -4.07 -0.31
C LEU A 56 -7.15 -4.97 -1.21
N LEU A 57 -6.30 -4.39 -2.05
CA LEU A 57 -5.37 -5.13 -2.91
C LEU A 57 -4.35 -5.93 -2.10
N VAL A 58 -3.80 -5.37 -1.02
CA VAL A 58 -2.91 -6.11 -0.13
C VAL A 58 -3.63 -7.25 0.58
N LEU A 59 -4.86 -7.04 1.06
CA LEU A 59 -5.66 -8.10 1.67
C LEU A 59 -6.01 -9.20 0.68
N PHE A 60 -6.32 -8.83 -0.57
CA PHE A 60 -6.62 -9.76 -1.64
C PHE A 60 -5.38 -10.58 -2.04
N ALA A 61 -4.24 -9.92 -2.27
CA ALA A 61 -3.00 -10.57 -2.66
C ALA A 61 -2.34 -11.37 -1.52
N PHE A 62 -2.54 -10.94 -0.28
CA PHE A 62 -2.01 -11.56 0.92
C PHE A 62 -3.14 -11.77 1.94
N PRO A 63 -3.93 -12.86 1.83
CA PRO A 63 -5.10 -13.13 2.68
C PRO A 63 -4.81 -13.17 4.19
N GLN A 64 -3.54 -13.43 4.52
CA GLN A 64 -2.98 -13.43 5.86
C GLN A 64 -2.72 -12.01 6.42
N GLY A 65 -3.17 -10.98 5.71
CA GLY A 65 -3.30 -9.60 6.19
C GLY A 65 -1.98 -8.85 6.41
N PHE A 66 -2.09 -7.73 7.15
CA PHE A 66 -0.96 -7.02 7.77
C PHE A 66 -0.54 -7.64 9.11
N ALA A 67 -1.38 -8.50 9.69
CA ALA A 67 -1.18 -9.16 10.96
C ALA A 67 -0.96 -10.65 10.72
N PHE A 68 0.28 -11.09 10.82
CA PHE A 68 0.59 -12.52 10.88
C PHE A 68 0.54 -12.94 12.36
N ARG A 69 -0.33 -13.89 12.70
CA ARG A 69 -0.34 -14.51 14.03
C ARG A 69 1.00 -15.20 14.26
N ASP A 70 1.54 -15.00 15.46
CA ASP A 70 2.80 -15.55 15.96
C ASP A 70 2.82 -17.09 15.89
#